data_AF-A0A7V7T1T0-F1
#
_entry.id   AF-A0A7V7T1T0-F1
#
_cell.length_a   1.000
_cell.length_b   1.000
_cell.length_c   1.000
_cell.angle_alpha   90.00
_cell.angle_beta   90.00
_cell.angle_gamma   90.00
#
_symmetry.space_group_name_H-M   'P 1'
#
loop_
_entity.id
_entity.type
_entity.pdbx_description
1 polymer ?
#
loop_
_entity_poly.entity_id
_entity_poly.type
_entity_poly.pdbx_seq_one_letter_code
_entity_poly.pdbx_strand_id
1 'polypeptide(L)'
;MKLFTDLFLKLKEGNMFRIKLVYAIVLVPVGLWGVLQTAQADCAVTGTTGSGGEIVMCTGSDTDGYDGTPNGDDITVPVGATVDHPTSDTIDLVGGDDVMLISGGTITSGSDAVETGSGNDTVTMTSGSVTGDSDGFRLQGGDDSIIVTGGIITGTADQGIQTGPGNDYISISNATVTGDGALEGESDNDIIELGDNAVVNGLIDGGSETDILRFSMAVAPGDLSSVQSALASANPASGSITINGLTYTWIDFESIEDNVRGSAATSVPSLQFWGILLLIGLVLLFSQQFIRTYR
;
A
#
# COMPACT_ATOMS: atom_id res chain seq x y z
N MET A 1 49.35 16.55 19.24
CA MET A 1 49.12 17.83 18.52
C MET A 1 50.37 18.73 18.41
N LYS A 2 51.59 18.16 18.44
CA LYS A 2 52.86 18.89 18.22
C LYS A 2 53.60 18.44 16.95
N LEU A 3 53.17 17.33 16.34
CA LEU A 3 53.67 16.79 15.08
C LEU A 3 53.04 17.43 13.83
N PHE A 4 51.90 18.12 13.97
CA PHE A 4 51.21 18.74 12.84
C PHE A 4 51.70 20.16 12.52
N THR A 5 52.31 20.85 13.49
CA THR A 5 52.78 22.23 13.31
C THR A 5 54.14 22.30 12.62
N ASP A 6 55.01 21.30 12.81
CA ASP A 6 56.35 21.28 12.20
C ASP A 6 56.35 20.86 10.72
N LEU A 7 55.28 20.19 10.25
CA LEU A 7 55.18 19.75 8.85
C LEU A 7 54.79 20.89 7.90
N PHE A 8 54.12 21.93 8.40
CA PHE A 8 53.68 23.05 7.57
C PHE A 8 54.74 24.15 7.36
N LEU A 9 55.79 24.17 8.18
CA LEU A 9 56.85 25.19 8.12
C LEU A 9 57.98 24.87 7.12
N LYS A 10 58.04 23.64 6.57
CA LYS A 10 59.09 23.23 5.60
C LYS A 10 58.64 23.22 4.13
N LEU A 11 57.39 23.56 3.83
CA LEU A 11 56.87 23.59 2.45
C LEU A 11 56.93 24.97 1.78
N LYS A 12 57.41 26.01 2.47
CA LYS A 12 57.39 27.39 1.95
C LYS A 12 58.71 27.88 1.34
N GLU A 13 59.78 27.09 1.41
CA GLU A 13 61.09 27.45 0.84
C GLU A 13 61.44 26.46 -0.28
N GLY A 14 61.06 26.83 -1.50
CA GLY A 14 61.32 26.03 -2.69
C GLY A 14 62.81 25.93 -2.98
N ASN A 15 63.39 24.74 -2.75
CA ASN A 15 64.35 24.12 -3.67
C ASN A 15 64.71 22.70 -3.20
N MET A 16 64.07 21.74 -3.86
CA MET A 16 64.71 20.58 -4.50
C MET A 16 65.90 19.94 -3.76
N PHE A 17 65.65 18.90 -2.96
CA PHE A 17 66.63 17.82 -2.82
C PHE A 17 65.92 16.47 -2.77
N ARG A 18 66.33 15.61 -3.70
CA ARG A 18 65.95 14.21 -3.83
C ARG A 18 66.24 13.48 -2.51
N ILE A 19 65.21 13.25 -1.71
CA ILE A 19 65.25 12.23 -0.67
C ILE A 19 64.28 11.14 -1.13
N LYS A 20 64.86 10.04 -1.61
CA LYS A 20 64.19 8.74 -1.66
C LYS A 20 63.95 8.31 -0.21
N LEU A 21 62.92 8.86 0.41
CA LEU A 21 62.43 8.37 1.68
C LEU A 21 61.36 7.34 1.36
N VAL A 22 61.81 6.10 1.32
CA VAL A 22 60.96 4.90 1.37
C VAL A 22 60.27 4.93 2.74
N TYR A 23 59.21 5.72 2.85
CA TYR A 23 58.21 5.49 3.88
C TYR A 23 57.33 4.35 3.36
N ALA A 24 57.70 3.14 3.73
CA ALA A 24 56.74 2.08 3.91
C ALA A 24 55.74 2.58 4.96
N ILE A 25 54.71 3.29 4.51
CA ILE A 25 53.46 3.36 5.24
C ILE A 25 52.94 1.93 5.18
N VAL A 26 53.31 1.15 6.19
CA VAL A 26 52.53 0.00 6.60
C VAL A 26 51.21 0.61 7.03
N LEU A 27 50.30 0.76 6.06
CA LEU A 27 48.87 0.73 6.32
C LEU A 27 48.66 -0.62 6.97
N VAL A 28 48.74 -0.65 8.29
CA VAL A 28 48.03 -1.66 9.05
C VAL A 28 46.58 -1.40 8.65
N PRO A 29 45.90 -2.31 7.93
CA PRO A 29 44.46 -2.24 7.89
C PRO A 29 44.05 -2.52 9.33
N VAL A 30 43.93 -1.46 10.13
CA VAL A 30 43.25 -1.55 11.41
C VAL A 30 41.87 -2.02 10.99
N GLY A 31 41.63 -3.31 11.23
CA GLY A 31 40.46 -4.03 10.83
C GLY A 31 39.25 -3.38 11.47
N LEU A 32 38.76 -2.32 10.86
CA LEU A 32 37.37 -1.91 10.92
C LEU A 32 36.60 -2.86 10.00
N TRP A 33 36.76 -4.17 10.23
CA TRP A 33 35.72 -5.14 9.95
C TRP A 33 34.64 -4.89 11.01
N GLY A 34 34.02 -3.71 10.94
CA GLY A 34 32.64 -3.63 11.33
C GLY A 34 31.98 -4.61 10.39
N VAL A 35 31.71 -5.80 10.90
CA VAL A 35 30.74 -6.70 10.29
C VAL A 35 29.56 -5.76 10.04
N LEU A 36 29.30 -5.41 8.78
CA LEU A 36 27.97 -4.99 8.42
C LEU A 36 27.16 -6.24 8.79
N GLN A 37 26.67 -6.27 10.03
CA GLN A 37 25.49 -7.03 10.33
C GLN A 37 24.48 -6.40 9.38
N THR A 38 24.33 -7.02 8.21
CA THR A 38 23.07 -6.99 7.50
C THR A 38 22.08 -7.32 8.59
N ALA A 39 21.36 -6.30 9.08
CA ALA A 39 20.33 -6.48 10.07
C ALA A 39 19.49 -7.63 9.52
N GLN A 40 19.60 -8.78 10.17
CA GLN A 40 18.87 -9.95 9.74
C GLN A 40 17.44 -9.57 10.06
N ALA A 41 16.75 -9.37 8.98
CA ALA A 41 15.41 -8.91 8.95
C ALA A 41 14.52 -10.10 9.23
N ASP A 42 13.60 -9.90 10.16
CA ASP A 42 12.84 -10.96 10.80
C ASP A 42 11.57 -10.30 11.34
N CYS A 43 10.43 -10.99 11.25
CA CYS A 43 9.19 -10.70 11.95
C CYS A 43 9.40 -10.96 13.44
N ALA A 44 10.10 -10.03 14.10
CA ALA A 44 10.50 -10.19 15.48
C ALA A 44 9.36 -9.86 16.45
N VAL A 45 9.14 -10.74 17.42
CA VAL A 45 8.28 -10.50 18.58
C VAL A 45 8.93 -9.43 19.48
N THR A 46 8.25 -8.30 19.63
CA THR A 46 8.68 -7.12 20.40
C THR A 46 7.96 -6.96 21.73
N GLY A 47 6.88 -7.70 21.95
CA GLY A 47 6.06 -7.62 23.15
C GLY A 47 4.95 -8.65 23.15
N THR A 48 4.00 -8.46 24.07
CA THR A 48 2.80 -9.30 24.20
C THR A 48 1.57 -8.42 24.30
N THR A 49 0.47 -8.85 23.71
CA THR A 49 -0.83 -8.16 23.79
C THR A 49 -1.49 -8.37 25.16
N GLY A 50 -2.63 -7.71 25.40
CA GLY A 50 -3.39 -7.85 26.64
C GLY A 50 -4.09 -9.21 26.80
N SER A 51 -4.38 -9.88 25.68
CA SER A 51 -4.96 -11.23 25.60
C SER A 51 -3.91 -12.34 25.79
N GLY A 52 -2.63 -12.00 25.66
CA GLY A 52 -1.51 -12.95 25.77
C GLY A 52 -0.93 -13.40 24.42
N GLY A 53 -1.34 -12.79 23.31
CA GLY A 53 -0.67 -12.92 22.02
C GLY A 53 0.60 -12.06 21.95
N GLU A 54 1.14 -11.91 20.75
CA GLU A 54 2.44 -11.33 20.44
C GLU A 54 2.29 -9.97 19.76
N ILE A 55 3.26 -9.07 20.00
CA ILE A 55 3.37 -7.81 19.25
C ILE A 55 4.55 -7.95 18.31
N VAL A 56 4.30 -8.01 17.00
CA VAL A 56 5.27 -8.39 15.98
C VAL A 56 5.61 -7.20 15.08
N MET A 57 6.90 -7.01 14.80
CA MET A 57 7.39 -5.97 13.91
C MET A 57 8.30 -6.58 12.85
N CYS A 58 7.79 -6.73 11.63
CA CYS A 58 8.56 -7.20 10.49
C CYS A 58 9.43 -6.06 9.96
N THR A 59 10.76 -6.21 9.89
CA THR A 59 11.62 -5.19 9.27
C THR A 59 12.65 -5.82 8.37
N GLY A 60 12.96 -5.18 7.24
CA GLY A 60 13.84 -5.70 6.18
C GLY A 60 13.27 -6.95 5.47
N SER A 61 14.10 -7.88 4.98
CA SER A 61 13.67 -9.16 4.37
C SER A 61 13.61 -10.37 5.33
N ASP A 62 12.42 -10.90 5.54
CA ASP A 62 12.13 -12.21 6.13
C ASP A 62 11.78 -13.21 5.02
N THR A 63 12.23 -14.46 5.12
CA THR A 63 11.99 -15.54 4.14
C THR A 63 11.26 -16.75 4.71
N ASP A 64 10.98 -16.71 6.01
CA ASP A 64 10.39 -17.81 6.76
C ASP A 64 9.01 -17.41 7.32
N GLY A 65 8.47 -16.24 6.92
CA GLY A 65 7.13 -15.78 7.29
C GLY A 65 6.96 -15.47 8.77
N TYR A 66 5.71 -15.48 9.23
CA TYR A 66 5.35 -15.41 10.65
C TYR A 66 4.17 -16.35 10.93
N ASP A 67 4.34 -17.21 11.94
CA ASP A 67 3.28 -18.03 12.49
C ASP A 67 2.87 -17.45 13.86
N GLY A 68 1.61 -17.04 13.96
CA GLY A 68 0.98 -16.44 15.12
C GLY A 68 0.65 -17.43 16.23
N THR A 69 -0.01 -16.91 17.25
CA THR A 69 -0.44 -17.65 18.41
C THR A 69 -1.96 -17.78 18.43
N PRO A 70 -2.53 -18.71 19.20
CA PRO A 70 -4.00 -18.79 19.35
C PRO A 70 -4.66 -17.63 20.13
N ASN A 71 -3.94 -16.53 20.38
CA ASN A 71 -4.48 -15.34 21.05
C ASN A 71 -4.22 -14.14 20.16
N GLY A 72 -5.06 -13.10 20.26
CA GLY A 72 -4.91 -11.88 19.45
C GLY A 72 -3.50 -11.30 19.46
N ASP A 73 -2.88 -11.28 18.28
CA ASP A 73 -1.57 -10.80 17.92
C ASP A 73 -1.66 -9.43 17.23
N ASP A 74 -0.66 -8.56 17.43
CA ASP A 74 -0.55 -7.25 16.80
C ASP A 74 0.65 -7.23 15.83
N ILE A 75 0.41 -7.25 14.52
CA ILE A 75 1.45 -7.35 13.50
C ILE A 75 1.60 -6.03 12.75
N THR A 76 2.84 -5.57 12.58
CA THR A 76 3.16 -4.42 11.72
C THR A 76 4.16 -4.79 10.64
N VAL A 77 3.80 -4.50 9.38
CA VAL A 77 4.65 -4.61 8.20
C VAL A 77 4.89 -3.20 7.62
N PRO A 78 5.96 -2.51 8.04
CA PRO A 78 6.26 -1.13 7.68
C PRO A 78 6.83 -1.01 6.26
N VAL A 79 6.99 0.24 5.80
CA VAL A 79 7.62 0.56 4.51
C VAL A 79 8.99 -0.11 4.37
N GLY A 80 9.17 -0.83 3.26
CA GLY A 80 10.44 -1.45 2.90
C GLY A 80 10.73 -2.78 3.61
N ALA A 81 9.80 -3.29 4.43
CA ALA A 81 9.82 -4.69 4.82
C ALA A 81 9.45 -5.58 3.62
N THR A 82 10.02 -6.78 3.59
CA THR A 82 9.70 -7.86 2.66
C THR A 82 9.53 -9.11 3.51
N VAL A 83 8.37 -9.73 3.47
CA VAL A 83 8.08 -10.98 4.16
C VAL A 83 7.70 -11.97 3.07
N ASP A 84 8.40 -13.09 3.00
CA ASP A 84 8.20 -14.11 1.97
C ASP A 84 8.12 -15.48 2.62
N HIS A 85 7.24 -16.35 2.13
CA HIS A 85 7.24 -17.77 2.49
C HIS A 85 6.86 -18.59 1.24
N PRO A 86 7.82 -19.19 0.53
CA PRO A 86 7.59 -19.73 -0.82
C PRO A 86 6.81 -21.05 -0.88
N THR A 87 6.45 -21.64 0.26
CA THR A 87 5.82 -22.98 0.30
C THR A 87 4.65 -23.13 1.28
N SER A 88 4.22 -22.03 1.90
CA SER A 88 3.18 -21.97 2.94
C SER A 88 2.66 -20.55 2.96
N ASP A 89 1.66 -20.29 3.77
CA ASP A 89 1.18 -18.94 4.03
C ASP A 89 2.30 -18.12 4.67
N THR A 90 2.39 -16.84 4.28
CA THR A 90 3.52 -16.00 4.69
C THR A 90 3.30 -15.35 6.04
N ILE A 91 2.05 -15.05 6.37
CA ILE A 91 1.65 -14.67 7.70
C ILE A 91 0.41 -15.48 8.04
N ASP A 92 0.51 -16.43 8.96
CA ASP A 92 -0.60 -17.24 9.48
C ASP A 92 -0.82 -16.86 10.94
N LEU A 93 -1.94 -16.25 11.29
CA LEU A 93 -2.21 -15.79 12.66
C LEU A 93 -2.93 -16.84 13.52
N VAL A 94 -3.37 -17.95 12.94
CA VAL A 94 -3.99 -19.11 13.59
C VAL A 94 -5.34 -18.81 14.26
N GLY A 95 -5.42 -17.84 15.18
CA GLY A 95 -6.67 -17.32 15.70
C GLY A 95 -6.51 -16.46 16.95
N GLY A 96 -7.59 -15.83 17.38
CA GLY A 96 -7.54 -14.68 18.26
C GLY A 96 -8.26 -13.52 17.59
N ASP A 97 -8.40 -12.39 18.28
CA ASP A 97 -8.84 -11.16 17.61
C ASP A 97 -7.56 -10.41 17.22
N ASP A 98 -7.08 -10.62 16.01
CA ASP A 98 -5.79 -10.13 15.54
C ASP A 98 -5.86 -8.73 14.93
N VAL A 99 -4.75 -8.00 14.98
CA VAL A 99 -4.63 -6.66 14.38
C VAL A 99 -3.39 -6.60 13.49
N MET A 100 -3.60 -6.42 12.20
CA MET A 100 -2.51 -6.26 11.23
C MET A 100 -2.49 -4.85 10.62
N LEU A 101 -1.30 -4.24 10.60
CA LEU A 101 -1.03 -2.98 9.91
C LEU A 101 0.06 -3.14 8.83
N ILE A 102 -0.32 -2.97 7.57
CA ILE A 102 0.60 -2.95 6.43
C ILE A 102 0.73 -1.51 5.92
N SER A 103 1.87 -0.89 6.21
CA SER A 103 2.09 0.53 5.93
C SER A 103 3.01 0.79 4.74
N GLY A 104 3.30 -0.22 3.91
CA GLY A 104 4.17 -0.11 2.73
C GLY A 104 5.16 -1.26 2.50
N GLY A 105 5.02 -2.37 3.22
CA GLY A 105 5.82 -3.57 2.99
C GLY A 105 5.41 -4.35 1.75
N THR A 106 6.17 -5.41 1.47
CA THR A 106 5.88 -6.43 0.46
C THR A 106 5.69 -7.77 1.15
N ILE A 107 4.57 -8.43 0.91
CA ILE A 107 4.28 -9.78 1.39
C ILE A 107 4.08 -10.66 0.16
N THR A 108 4.84 -11.73 0.05
CA THR A 108 4.73 -12.71 -1.04
C THR A 108 4.62 -14.11 -0.47
N SER A 109 3.81 -14.99 -1.07
CA SER A 109 3.59 -16.35 -0.57
C SER A 109 3.52 -17.37 -1.71
N GLY A 110 3.89 -18.62 -1.41
CA GLY A 110 3.63 -19.78 -2.26
C GLY A 110 2.25 -20.44 -2.03
N SER A 111 1.45 -19.86 -1.14
CA SER A 111 0.07 -20.23 -0.79
C SER A 111 -0.74 -18.93 -0.63
N ASP A 112 -1.37 -18.68 0.52
CA ASP A 112 -2.06 -17.43 0.83
C ASP A 112 -1.04 -16.43 1.41
N ALA A 113 -1.13 -15.15 1.04
CA ALA A 113 -0.15 -14.18 1.53
C ALA A 113 -0.32 -13.89 3.03
N VAL A 114 -1.58 -13.82 3.45
CA VAL A 114 -1.97 -13.58 4.84
C VAL A 114 -3.21 -14.43 5.13
N GLU A 115 -3.15 -15.22 6.20
CA GLU A 115 -4.25 -15.98 6.76
C GLU A 115 -4.43 -15.56 8.23
N THR A 116 -5.61 -15.06 8.62
CA THR A 116 -5.81 -14.56 10.00
C THR A 116 -6.31 -15.65 10.95
N GLY A 117 -6.84 -16.76 10.42
CA GLY A 117 -7.41 -17.81 11.25
C GLY A 117 -8.75 -17.38 11.86
N SER A 118 -9.07 -17.90 13.05
CA SER A 118 -10.39 -17.69 13.67
C SER A 118 -10.40 -16.55 14.71
N GLY A 119 -11.47 -15.76 14.73
CA GLY A 119 -11.69 -14.67 15.68
C GLY A 119 -11.99 -13.38 14.92
N ASN A 120 -12.21 -12.27 15.62
CA ASN A 120 -12.62 -11.03 14.95
C ASN A 120 -11.40 -10.18 14.59
N ASP A 121 -10.90 -10.36 13.38
CA ASP A 121 -9.63 -9.82 12.94
C ASP A 121 -9.77 -8.45 12.28
N THR A 122 -8.73 -7.64 12.38
CA THR A 122 -8.68 -6.32 11.76
C THR A 122 -7.40 -6.14 10.95
N VAL A 123 -7.54 -6.00 9.64
CA VAL A 123 -6.44 -5.73 8.72
C VAL A 123 -6.55 -4.30 8.18
N THR A 124 -5.51 -3.50 8.35
CA THR A 124 -5.40 -2.17 7.75
C THR A 124 -4.19 -2.10 6.82
N MET A 125 -4.43 -1.82 5.54
CA MET A 125 -3.38 -1.60 4.55
C MET A 125 -3.44 -0.18 4.00
N THR A 126 -2.36 0.59 4.16
CA THR A 126 -2.30 1.98 3.66
C THR A 126 -1.43 2.13 2.42
N SER A 127 -0.51 1.19 2.20
CA SER A 127 0.29 1.05 0.98
C SER A 127 1.03 -0.30 1.02
N GLY A 128 1.71 -0.66 -0.06
CA GLY A 128 2.51 -1.89 -0.15
C GLY A 128 2.03 -2.82 -1.26
N SER A 129 2.51 -4.06 -1.20
CA SER A 129 2.11 -5.14 -2.10
C SER A 129 1.87 -6.41 -1.28
N VAL A 130 0.76 -7.09 -1.53
CA VAL A 130 0.44 -8.40 -0.95
C VAL A 130 0.11 -9.33 -2.11
N THR A 131 0.86 -10.42 -2.25
CA THR A 131 0.69 -11.38 -3.35
C THR A 131 0.74 -12.79 -2.82
N GLY A 132 -0.37 -13.51 -2.91
CA GLY A 132 -0.41 -14.94 -2.67
C GLY A 132 -0.57 -15.70 -3.97
N ASP A 133 0.03 -16.88 -4.02
CA ASP A 133 -0.16 -17.79 -5.14
C ASP A 133 -1.63 -18.25 -5.21
N SER A 134 -2.29 -18.48 -4.07
CA SER A 134 -3.74 -18.69 -3.97
C SER A 134 -4.44 -17.36 -3.69
N ASP A 135 -4.53 -16.96 -2.41
CA ASP A 135 -5.23 -15.75 -1.97
C ASP A 135 -4.29 -14.62 -1.56
N GLY A 136 -4.67 -13.37 -1.86
CA GLY A 136 -3.97 -12.21 -1.31
C GLY A 136 -4.19 -12.09 0.20
N PHE A 137 -5.45 -12.17 0.63
CA PHE A 137 -5.85 -12.27 2.03
C PHE A 137 -6.93 -13.34 2.16
N ARG A 138 -6.79 -14.18 3.17
CA ARG A 138 -7.79 -15.16 3.59
C ARG A 138 -8.11 -14.95 5.07
N LEU A 139 -9.25 -14.34 5.36
CA LEU A 139 -9.73 -14.21 6.72
C LEU A 139 -10.65 -15.42 6.95
N GLN A 140 -10.48 -16.17 8.05
CA GLN A 140 -11.32 -17.35 8.27
C GLN A 140 -12.59 -16.97 9.04
N GLY A 141 -12.92 -17.65 10.13
CA GLY A 141 -14.19 -17.44 10.82
C GLY A 141 -14.13 -16.33 11.85
N GLY A 142 -15.11 -15.43 11.85
CA GLY A 142 -15.21 -14.29 12.76
C GLY A 142 -15.92 -13.11 12.11
N ASP A 143 -16.24 -12.07 12.87
CA ASP A 143 -16.71 -10.81 12.26
C ASP A 143 -15.48 -9.93 11.95
N ASP A 144 -14.96 -10.04 10.73
CA ASP A 144 -13.68 -9.48 10.33
C ASP A 144 -13.78 -8.09 9.69
N SER A 145 -12.69 -7.34 9.72
CA SER A 145 -12.60 -6.02 9.08
C SER A 145 -11.30 -5.82 8.31
N ILE A 146 -11.41 -5.58 7.01
CA ILE A 146 -10.29 -5.23 6.15
C ILE A 146 -10.49 -3.84 5.52
N ILE A 147 -9.55 -2.94 5.79
CA ILE A 147 -9.55 -1.56 5.31
C ILE A 147 -8.29 -1.31 4.48
N VAL A 148 -8.46 -1.16 3.17
CA VAL A 148 -7.38 -0.91 2.22
C VAL A 148 -7.52 0.51 1.68
N THR A 149 -6.60 1.39 2.06
CA THR A 149 -6.55 2.81 1.62
C THR A 149 -5.41 3.11 0.66
N GLY A 150 -4.67 2.07 0.26
CA GLY A 150 -3.65 2.13 -0.77
C GLY A 150 -2.90 0.81 -0.92
N GLY A 151 -2.22 0.63 -2.06
CA GLY A 151 -1.41 -0.55 -2.34
C GLY A 151 -1.99 -1.47 -3.41
N ILE A 152 -1.40 -2.64 -3.53
CA ILE A 152 -1.78 -3.68 -4.49
C ILE A 152 -1.96 -5.00 -3.75
N ILE A 153 -3.08 -5.67 -4.00
CA ILE A 153 -3.39 -7.00 -3.48
C ILE A 153 -3.62 -7.92 -4.68
N THR A 154 -3.06 -9.12 -4.64
CA THR A 154 -3.18 -10.10 -5.73
C THR A 154 -3.27 -11.51 -5.15
N GLY A 155 -4.39 -12.19 -5.40
CA GLY A 155 -4.44 -13.65 -5.37
C GLY A 155 -4.27 -14.16 -6.79
N THR A 156 -3.24 -14.95 -7.07
CA THR A 156 -2.92 -15.30 -8.46
C THR A 156 -3.77 -16.43 -9.01
N ALA A 157 -4.25 -17.33 -8.15
CA ALA A 157 -5.03 -18.49 -8.54
C ALA A 157 -6.48 -18.43 -8.04
N ASP A 158 -6.78 -17.67 -6.99
CA ASP A 158 -8.12 -17.58 -6.43
C ASP A 158 -8.49 -16.14 -6.06
N GLN A 159 -8.66 -15.79 -4.78
CA GLN A 159 -9.19 -14.50 -4.38
C GLN A 159 -8.15 -13.41 -4.14
N GLY A 160 -8.49 -12.18 -4.51
CA GLY A 160 -7.74 -11.02 -4.02
C GLY A 160 -7.88 -10.89 -2.50
N ILE A 161 -9.11 -10.88 -2.02
CA ILE A 161 -9.50 -10.93 -0.61
C ILE A 161 -10.68 -11.90 -0.50
N GLN A 162 -10.52 -12.92 0.32
CA GLN A 162 -11.60 -13.81 0.75
C GLN A 162 -11.82 -13.60 2.24
N THR A 163 -13.04 -13.29 2.65
CA THR A 163 -13.45 -13.44 4.05
C THR A 163 -14.12 -14.79 4.23
N GLY A 164 -14.15 -15.28 5.46
CA GLY A 164 -14.72 -16.58 5.80
C GLY A 164 -16.08 -16.41 6.43
N PRO A 165 -16.53 -17.35 7.28
CA PRO A 165 -17.83 -17.23 7.92
C PRO A 165 -17.88 -16.10 8.98
N GLY A 166 -18.83 -15.18 8.84
CA GLY A 166 -19.15 -14.15 9.83
C GLY A 166 -19.67 -12.87 9.18
N ASN A 167 -19.95 -11.82 9.96
CA ASN A 167 -20.45 -10.56 9.38
C ASN A 167 -19.29 -9.61 9.10
N ASP A 168 -18.75 -9.68 7.88
CA ASP A 168 -17.50 -9.06 7.54
C ASP A 168 -17.64 -7.67 6.91
N TYR A 169 -16.57 -6.89 7.00
CA TYR A 169 -16.47 -5.58 6.39
C TYR A 169 -15.20 -5.42 5.56
N ILE A 170 -15.38 -5.29 4.24
CA ILE A 170 -14.32 -4.98 3.28
C ILE A 170 -14.47 -3.53 2.80
N SER A 171 -13.42 -2.72 2.93
CA SER A 171 -13.41 -1.33 2.45
C SER A 171 -12.17 -1.03 1.60
N ILE A 172 -12.37 -0.75 0.31
CA ILE A 172 -11.29 -0.54 -0.65
C ILE A 172 -11.31 0.91 -1.17
N SER A 173 -10.18 1.61 -1.07
CA SER A 173 -9.97 2.93 -1.66
C SER A 173 -8.50 3.15 -2.04
N ASN A 174 -8.26 3.87 -3.14
CA ASN A 174 -6.94 4.18 -3.69
C ASN A 174 -6.01 2.96 -3.84
N ALA A 175 -6.59 1.78 -4.01
CA ALA A 175 -5.90 0.50 -4.06
C ALA A 175 -6.38 -0.34 -5.24
N THR A 176 -5.54 -1.30 -5.62
CA THR A 176 -5.87 -2.29 -6.64
C THR A 176 -5.97 -3.67 -6.02
N VAL A 177 -7.08 -4.35 -6.23
CA VAL A 177 -7.29 -5.75 -5.86
C VAL A 177 -7.50 -6.57 -7.13
N THR A 178 -6.79 -7.68 -7.26
CA THR A 178 -6.85 -8.57 -8.43
C THR A 178 -6.93 -10.02 -7.96
N GLY A 179 -7.81 -10.78 -8.59
CA GLY A 179 -8.04 -12.22 -8.36
C GLY A 179 -9.09 -12.72 -9.36
N ASP A 180 -9.29 -14.04 -9.44
CA ASP A 180 -10.41 -14.60 -10.20
C ASP A 180 -11.73 -14.16 -9.53
N GLY A 181 -11.82 -14.36 -8.20
CA GLY A 181 -12.71 -13.62 -7.30
C GLY A 181 -11.94 -12.47 -6.65
N ALA A 182 -12.09 -11.24 -7.12
CA ALA A 182 -11.30 -10.16 -6.53
C ALA A 182 -11.65 -9.90 -5.06
N LEU A 183 -12.94 -9.96 -4.70
CA LEU A 183 -13.45 -9.78 -3.34
C LEU A 183 -14.58 -10.80 -3.11
N GLU A 184 -14.58 -11.48 -1.96
CA GLU A 184 -15.60 -12.49 -1.60
C GLU A 184 -15.93 -12.40 -0.10
N GLY A 185 -17.23 -12.39 0.23
CA GLY A 185 -17.78 -12.40 1.61
C GLY A 185 -17.99 -13.80 2.22
N GLU A 186 -18.02 -14.85 1.37
CA GLU A 186 -18.44 -16.22 1.75
C GLU A 186 -19.85 -16.35 2.33
N SER A 187 -20.05 -16.23 3.64
CA SER A 187 -21.33 -16.56 4.31
C SER A 187 -21.59 -15.67 5.51
N ASP A 188 -22.87 -15.51 5.85
CA ASP A 188 -23.42 -14.53 6.80
C ASP A 188 -23.64 -13.14 6.17
N ASN A 189 -23.64 -12.02 6.92
CA ASN A 189 -24.11 -10.75 6.38
C ASN A 189 -22.95 -9.77 6.19
N ASP A 190 -22.51 -9.62 4.94
CA ASP A 190 -21.30 -8.88 4.63
C ASP A 190 -21.57 -7.48 4.05
N ILE A 191 -20.56 -6.63 4.20
CA ILE A 191 -20.54 -5.32 3.58
C ILE A 191 -19.23 -5.14 2.81
N ILE A 192 -19.35 -5.03 1.49
CA ILE A 192 -18.24 -4.67 0.61
C ILE A 192 -18.42 -3.22 0.13
N GLU A 193 -17.49 -2.36 0.52
CA GLU A 193 -17.51 -0.93 0.21
C GLU A 193 -16.38 -0.52 -0.75
N LEU A 194 -16.77 0.08 -1.87
CA LEU A 194 -15.85 0.61 -2.89
C LEU A 194 -15.79 2.13 -2.84
N GLY A 195 -14.66 2.65 -2.34
CA GLY A 195 -14.36 4.06 -2.21
C GLY A 195 -13.65 4.69 -3.41
N ASP A 196 -13.11 5.89 -3.19
CA ASP A 196 -12.40 6.66 -4.21
C ASP A 196 -11.22 5.87 -4.81
N ASN A 197 -11.13 5.84 -6.15
CA ASN A 197 -10.05 5.19 -6.90
C ASN A 197 -9.81 3.71 -6.56
N ALA A 198 -10.82 3.00 -6.05
CA ALA A 198 -10.76 1.54 -5.92
C ALA A 198 -10.69 0.91 -7.32
N VAL A 199 -9.72 0.02 -7.55
CA VAL A 199 -9.61 -0.77 -8.77
C VAL A 199 -9.78 -2.23 -8.42
N VAL A 200 -10.87 -2.84 -8.90
CA VAL A 200 -11.17 -4.25 -8.65
C VAL A 200 -11.12 -4.99 -9.98
N ASN A 201 -10.10 -5.83 -10.15
CA ASN A 201 -9.87 -6.61 -11.36
C ASN A 201 -10.25 -8.06 -11.12
N GLY A 202 -11.55 -8.33 -11.10
CA GLY A 202 -12.10 -9.67 -10.88
C GLY A 202 -13.58 -9.58 -10.52
N LEU A 203 -14.16 -10.70 -10.12
CA LEU A 203 -15.53 -10.76 -9.63
C LEU A 203 -15.63 -10.21 -8.19
N ILE A 204 -16.74 -9.56 -7.86
CA ILE A 204 -17.10 -9.22 -6.47
C ILE A 204 -18.26 -10.14 -6.10
N ASP A 205 -18.08 -10.95 -5.08
CA ASP A 205 -19.06 -11.92 -4.63
C ASP A 205 -19.51 -11.58 -3.20
N GLY A 206 -20.82 -11.45 -2.99
CA GLY A 206 -21.37 -11.24 -1.64
C GLY A 206 -21.43 -12.53 -0.84
N GLY A 207 -21.53 -13.70 -1.51
CA GLY A 207 -21.65 -14.98 -0.83
C GLY A 207 -23.09 -15.40 -0.57
N SER A 208 -23.33 -16.04 0.56
CA SER A 208 -24.68 -16.43 1.00
C SER A 208 -25.25 -15.48 2.06
N GLU A 209 -26.56 -15.61 2.32
CA GLU A 209 -27.30 -14.81 3.31
C GLU A 209 -27.72 -13.38 2.87
N THR A 210 -27.17 -12.31 3.45
CA THR A 210 -27.68 -10.95 3.19
C THR A 210 -26.57 -9.91 3.15
N ASP A 211 -26.19 -9.56 1.94
CA ASP A 211 -24.98 -8.79 1.67
C ASP A 211 -25.28 -7.43 1.06
N ILE A 212 -24.37 -6.50 1.31
CA ILE A 212 -24.44 -5.13 0.82
C ILE A 212 -23.19 -4.79 0.01
N LEU A 213 -23.37 -4.50 -1.28
CA LEU A 213 -22.36 -3.83 -2.09
C LEU A 213 -22.61 -2.33 -2.08
N ARG A 214 -21.71 -1.57 -1.45
CA ARG A 214 -21.79 -0.12 -1.34
C ARG A 214 -20.79 0.57 -2.25
N PHE A 215 -21.27 1.52 -3.06
CA PHE A 215 -20.42 2.43 -3.84
C PHE A 215 -20.32 3.79 -3.14
N SER A 216 -19.14 4.11 -2.59
CA SER A 216 -18.85 5.34 -1.82
C SER A 216 -17.85 6.29 -2.52
N MET A 217 -17.73 6.18 -3.85
CA MET A 217 -16.75 6.93 -4.64
C MET A 217 -17.26 8.30 -5.13
N ALA A 218 -16.31 9.21 -5.34
CA ALA A 218 -16.54 10.49 -5.99
C ALA A 218 -16.62 10.29 -7.52
N VAL A 219 -17.63 10.92 -8.12
CA VAL A 219 -17.88 10.85 -9.57
C VAL A 219 -17.85 12.26 -10.17
N ALA A 220 -17.58 12.38 -11.48
CA ALA A 220 -17.65 13.67 -12.13
C ALA A 220 -19.05 14.28 -11.95
N PRO A 221 -19.20 15.60 -11.68
CA PRO A 221 -20.52 16.19 -11.42
C PRO A 221 -21.54 15.99 -12.55
N GLY A 222 -21.07 15.89 -13.80
CA GLY A 222 -21.92 15.60 -14.96
C GLY A 222 -22.48 14.19 -14.99
N ASP A 223 -21.81 13.24 -14.34
CA ASP A 223 -22.14 11.82 -14.38
C ASP A 223 -22.90 11.35 -13.13
N LEU A 224 -22.92 12.16 -12.06
CA LEU A 224 -23.53 11.81 -10.77
C LEU A 224 -24.96 11.29 -10.93
N SER A 225 -25.85 12.09 -11.51
CA SER A 225 -27.26 11.71 -11.73
C SER A 225 -27.41 10.40 -12.50
N SER A 226 -26.59 10.17 -13.54
CA SER A 226 -26.65 8.94 -14.33
C SER A 226 -26.14 7.73 -13.55
N VAL A 227 -25.07 7.87 -12.77
CA VAL A 227 -24.53 6.79 -11.94
C VAL A 227 -25.52 6.41 -10.85
N GLN A 228 -26.08 7.38 -10.12
CA GLN A 228 -27.10 7.14 -9.09
C GLN A 228 -28.34 6.44 -9.65
N SER A 229 -28.81 6.89 -10.83
CA SER A 229 -29.94 6.24 -11.51
C SER A 229 -29.61 4.81 -11.94
N ALA A 230 -28.39 4.56 -12.41
CA ALA A 230 -27.94 3.23 -12.79
C ALA A 230 -27.88 2.29 -11.57
N LEU A 231 -27.25 2.72 -10.48
CA LEU A 231 -27.18 1.96 -9.21
C LEU A 231 -28.57 1.66 -8.65
N ALA A 232 -29.48 2.63 -8.60
CA ALA A 232 -30.84 2.43 -8.11
C ALA A 232 -31.68 1.44 -8.96
N SER A 233 -31.26 1.17 -10.20
CA SER A 233 -31.90 0.21 -11.10
C SER A 233 -31.14 -1.10 -11.26
N ALA A 234 -29.96 -1.20 -10.66
CA ALA A 234 -29.08 -2.35 -10.77
C ALA A 234 -29.72 -3.56 -10.08
N ASN A 235 -29.47 -4.76 -10.61
CA ASN A 235 -29.89 -6.00 -9.99
C ASN A 235 -28.86 -6.41 -8.93
N PRO A 236 -29.21 -6.47 -7.63
CA PRO A 236 -28.26 -6.87 -6.59
C PRO A 236 -27.69 -8.27 -6.80
N ALA A 237 -28.52 -9.25 -7.19
CA ALA A 237 -28.09 -10.64 -7.34
C ALA A 237 -27.05 -10.90 -8.46
N SER A 238 -26.93 -9.99 -9.43
CA SER A 238 -25.83 -10.02 -10.41
C SER A 238 -25.91 -8.83 -11.36
N GLY A 239 -24.76 -8.25 -11.69
CA GLY A 239 -24.70 -7.14 -12.61
C GLY A 239 -23.29 -6.64 -12.91
N SER A 240 -23.25 -5.56 -13.68
CA SER A 240 -22.03 -4.76 -13.85
C SER A 240 -22.37 -3.29 -14.02
N ILE A 241 -21.43 -2.42 -13.64
CA ILE A 241 -21.53 -0.97 -13.81
C ILE A 241 -20.15 -0.39 -14.12
N THR A 242 -20.11 0.63 -14.98
CA THR A 242 -18.90 1.40 -15.22
C THR A 242 -18.98 2.75 -14.52
N ILE A 243 -18.07 3.03 -13.59
CA ILE A 243 -17.96 4.31 -12.88
C ILE A 243 -16.53 4.82 -13.02
N ASN A 244 -16.36 6.09 -13.40
CA ASN A 244 -15.04 6.71 -13.63
C ASN A 244 -14.13 5.93 -14.61
N GLY A 245 -14.72 5.19 -15.56
CA GLY A 245 -13.99 4.39 -16.54
C GLY A 245 -13.53 3.01 -16.05
N LEU A 246 -13.87 2.63 -14.82
CA LEU A 246 -13.64 1.29 -14.26
C LEU A 246 -14.94 0.51 -14.28
N THR A 247 -14.87 -0.77 -14.66
CA THR A 247 -16.03 -1.67 -14.67
C THR A 247 -15.99 -2.59 -13.47
N TYR A 248 -17.04 -2.57 -12.67
CA TYR A 248 -17.25 -3.46 -11.53
C TYR A 248 -18.30 -4.48 -11.93
N THR A 249 -18.03 -5.75 -11.65
CA THR A 249 -18.93 -6.88 -11.91
C THR A 249 -19.16 -7.60 -10.59
N TRP A 250 -20.41 -7.96 -10.31
CA TRP A 250 -20.77 -8.60 -9.05
C TRP A 250 -21.81 -9.71 -9.23
N ILE A 251 -21.89 -10.58 -8.22
CA ILE A 251 -22.95 -11.57 -8.00
C ILE A 251 -23.34 -11.64 -6.52
N ASP A 252 -24.48 -12.25 -6.25
CA ASP A 252 -24.89 -12.71 -4.91
C ASP A 252 -24.87 -11.61 -3.84
N PHE A 253 -25.51 -10.47 -4.15
CA PHE A 253 -25.88 -9.45 -3.15
C PHE A 253 -27.40 -9.29 -3.06
N GLU A 254 -27.88 -8.92 -1.88
CA GLU A 254 -29.29 -8.59 -1.60
C GLU A 254 -29.57 -7.10 -1.81
N SER A 255 -28.55 -6.26 -1.59
CA SER A 255 -28.67 -4.81 -1.67
C SER A 255 -27.48 -4.14 -2.34
N ILE A 256 -27.76 -3.16 -3.20
CA ILE A 256 -26.77 -2.21 -3.71
C ILE A 256 -27.04 -0.85 -3.07
N GLU A 257 -26.05 -0.32 -2.36
CA GLU A 257 -26.12 1.01 -1.75
C GLU A 257 -25.37 2.05 -2.58
N ASP A 258 -26.09 3.11 -2.95
CA ASP A 258 -25.52 4.30 -3.57
C ASP A 258 -25.16 5.33 -2.49
N ASN A 259 -23.86 5.52 -2.28
CA ASN A 259 -23.27 6.59 -1.51
C ASN A 259 -22.30 7.43 -2.37
N VAL A 260 -22.53 7.47 -3.69
CA VAL A 260 -21.65 8.23 -4.59
C VAL A 260 -21.87 9.73 -4.42
N ARG A 261 -20.80 10.50 -4.62
CA ARG A 261 -20.81 11.96 -4.40
C ARG A 261 -20.22 12.70 -5.59
N GLY A 262 -20.71 13.91 -5.84
CA GLY A 262 -20.10 14.78 -6.85
C GLY A 262 -18.69 15.17 -6.41
N SER A 263 -17.69 14.85 -7.22
CA SER A 263 -16.33 15.36 -7.04
C SER A 263 -16.34 16.88 -7.14
N ALA A 264 -15.47 17.55 -6.37
CA ALA A 264 -15.32 18.98 -6.51
C ALA A 264 -14.94 19.27 -7.98
N ALA A 265 -15.65 20.17 -8.63
CA ALA A 265 -15.29 20.59 -9.98
C ALA A 265 -13.82 21.03 -9.93
N THR A 266 -12.93 20.26 -10.55
CA THR A 266 -11.54 20.67 -10.67
C THR A 266 -11.61 21.96 -11.44
N SER A 267 -11.29 23.07 -10.77
CA SER A 267 -11.24 24.36 -11.42
C SER A 267 -10.03 24.30 -12.35
N VAL A 268 -10.23 23.73 -13.55
CA VAL A 268 -9.26 23.85 -14.62
C VAL A 268 -9.10 25.35 -14.78
N PRO A 269 -7.89 25.92 -14.58
CA PRO A 269 -7.68 27.33 -14.85
C PRO A 269 -8.15 27.51 -16.28
N SER A 270 -9.26 28.23 -16.45
CA SER A 270 -9.89 28.32 -17.76
C SER A 270 -8.83 28.78 -18.75
N LEU A 271 -8.94 28.40 -20.02
CA LEU A 271 -8.08 28.94 -21.07
C LEU A 271 -8.02 30.48 -21.03
N GLN A 272 -8.99 31.15 -20.41
CA GLN A 272 -8.94 32.58 -20.12
C GLN A 272 -7.85 32.94 -19.11
N PHE A 273 -7.61 32.18 -18.04
CA PHE A 273 -6.54 32.47 -17.09
C PHE A 273 -5.14 32.34 -17.72
N TRP A 274 -4.86 31.22 -18.40
CA TRP A 274 -3.60 31.04 -19.13
C TRP A 274 -3.48 31.97 -20.34
N GLY A 275 -4.57 32.22 -21.05
CA GLY A 275 -4.65 33.17 -22.14
C GLY A 275 -4.37 34.60 -21.68
N ILE A 276 -4.87 35.00 -20.51
CA ILE A 276 -4.57 36.30 -19.89
C ILE A 276 -3.09 36.37 -19.48
N LEU A 277 -2.54 35.32 -18.85
CA LEU A 277 -1.13 35.28 -18.49
C LEU A 277 -0.21 35.35 -19.72
N LEU A 278 -0.55 34.64 -20.79
CA LEU A 278 0.15 34.71 -22.09
C LEU A 278 0.04 36.11 -22.70
N LEU A 279 -1.14 36.71 -22.69
CA LEU A 279 -1.37 38.05 -23.22
C LEU A 279 -0.56 39.10 -22.44
N ILE A 280 -0.56 39.03 -21.10
CA ILE A 280 0.24 39.91 -20.23
C ILE A 280 1.74 39.71 -20.53
N GLY A 281 2.20 38.47 -20.65
CA GLY A 281 3.57 38.15 -21.04
C GLY A 281 3.94 38.76 -22.40
N LEU A 282 3.07 38.64 -23.40
CA LEU A 282 3.25 39.24 -24.72
C LEU A 282 3.35 40.77 -24.64
N VAL A 283 2.43 41.42 -23.93
CA VAL A 283 2.41 42.89 -23.76
C VAL A 283 3.70 43.38 -23.09
N LEU A 284 4.16 42.67 -22.05
CA LEU A 284 5.42 43.00 -21.38
C LEU A 284 6.62 42.84 -22.34
N LEU A 285 6.69 41.75 -23.11
CA LEU A 285 7.71 41.53 -24.13
C LEU A 285 7.74 42.65 -25.18
N PHE A 286 6.57 43.04 -25.72
CA PHE A 286 6.48 44.13 -26.70
C PHE A 286 6.87 45.48 -26.09
N SER A 287 6.50 45.75 -24.83
CA SER A 287 6.89 46.98 -24.15
C SER A 287 8.41 47.10 -23.96
N GLN A 288 9.10 45.99 -23.67
CA GLN A 288 10.56 45.96 -23.52
C GLN A 288 11.29 46.19 -24.86
N GLN A 289 10.74 45.68 -25.97
CA GLN A 289 11.30 45.92 -27.30
C GLN A 289 11.15 47.40 -27.70
N PHE A 290 9.99 48.00 -27.43
CA PHE A 290 9.75 49.41 -27.77
C PHE A 290 10.70 50.35 -27.01
N ILE A 291 10.96 50.10 -25.72
CA ILE A 291 11.90 50.90 -24.93
C ILE A 291 13.34 50.81 -25.45
N ARG A 292 13.76 49.66 -26.02
CA ARG A 292 15.10 49.49 -26.60
C ARG A 292 15.29 50.22 -27.93
N THR A 293 14.25 50.44 -28.71
CA THR A 293 14.35 51.10 -30.03
C THR A 293 14.47 52.63 -29.93
N TYR A 294 14.04 53.23 -28.81
CA TYR A 294 14.01 54.68 -28.61
C TYR A 294 15.05 55.22 -27.60
N ARG A 295 16.03 54.39 -27.23
CA ARG A 295 17.24 54.81 -26.51
C ARG A 295 18.44 54.72 -27.44
#